data_AF-F7S9Q4-F1
#
_entry.id   AF-F7S9Q4-F1
#
_cell.length_a   1.000
_cell.length_b   1.000
_cell.length_c   1.000
_cell.angle_alpha   90.00
_cell.angle_beta   90.00
_cell.angle_gamma   90.00
#
_symmetry.space_group_name_H-M   'P 1'
#
loop_
_entity.id
_entity.type
_entity.pdbx_description
1 polymer ?
#
loop_
_entity_poly.entity_id
_entity_poly.type
_entity_poly.pdbx_seq_one_letter_code
_entity_poly.pdbx_strand_id
1 'polypeptide(L)'
;RQLGPALHRWAQGGGHGTYDFGLTVGPLDAHGTGSFGFDAGTQPKGRLHLVADGLGAALGALSTHYPSLTGDISALTTAAAPYFTRGPKGGQRLAVDFVLAHGAVSANGTKLTTVPPLVWPASPQAVPGKAAPKG
;
A
#
# COMPACT_ATOMS: atom_id res chain seq x y z
N ARG A 1 4.56 -21.77 11.15
CA ARG A 1 4.13 -20.35 11.26
C ARG A 1 5.13 -19.60 12.15
N GLN A 2 6.21 -19.04 11.58
CA GLN A 2 7.27 -18.31 12.29
C GLN A 2 7.46 -16.87 11.76
N LEU A 3 6.56 -16.41 10.87
CA LEU A 3 6.73 -15.15 10.15
C LEU A 3 6.73 -13.92 11.06
N GLY A 4 5.92 -13.91 12.13
CA GLY A 4 5.85 -12.76 13.06
C GLY A 4 7.18 -12.42 13.73
N PRO A 5 7.82 -13.36 14.46
CA PRO A 5 9.13 -13.12 15.09
C PRO A 5 10.27 -12.86 14.09
N ALA A 6 10.23 -13.46 12.90
CA ALA A 6 11.21 -13.17 11.85
C ALA A 6 11.04 -11.76 11.29
N LEU A 7 9.80 -11.34 11.02
CA LEU A 7 9.47 -10.01 10.54
C LEU A 7 9.79 -8.93 11.58
N HIS A 8 9.54 -9.20 12.86
CA HIS A 8 9.88 -8.26 13.93
C HIS A 8 11.39 -8.02 14.00
N ARG A 9 12.23 -9.08 13.93
CA ARG A 9 13.69 -8.92 13.89
C ARG A 9 14.16 -8.18 12.64
N TRP A 10 13.56 -8.46 11.49
CA TRP A 10 13.84 -7.73 10.27
C TRP A 10 13.49 -6.24 10.40
N ALA A 11 12.34 -5.91 10.98
CA ALA A 11 11.92 -4.54 11.28
C ALA A 11 12.88 -3.84 12.24
N GLN A 12 13.28 -4.50 13.34
CA GLN A 12 14.26 -3.99 14.30
C GLN A 12 15.63 -3.71 13.67
N GLY A 13 16.01 -4.51 12.67
CA GLY A 13 17.24 -4.31 11.89
C GLY A 13 17.16 -3.21 10.83
N GLY A 14 16.08 -2.41 10.78
CA GLY A 14 15.88 -1.37 9.77
C GLY A 14 15.37 -1.89 8.43
N GLY A 15 14.65 -3.02 8.44
CA GLY A 15 14.06 -3.63 7.25
C GLY A 15 13.28 -2.64 6.39
N HIS A 16 13.57 -2.64 5.09
CA HIS A 16 12.93 -1.79 4.10
C HIS A 16 12.98 -2.45 2.72
N GLY A 17 12.19 -1.93 1.80
CA GLY A 17 12.19 -2.35 0.41
C GLY A 17 11.60 -1.30 -0.51
N THR A 18 11.88 -1.44 -1.79
CA THR A 18 11.24 -0.68 -2.88
C THR A 18 10.53 -1.65 -3.81
N TYR A 19 9.53 -1.15 -4.52
CA TYR A 19 8.82 -1.92 -5.51
C TYR A 19 8.33 -1.01 -6.62
N ASP A 20 8.23 -1.60 -7.80
CA ASP A 20 7.70 -0.97 -9.00
C ASP A 20 6.76 -1.97 -9.66
N PHE A 21 5.59 -1.52 -10.07
CA PHE A 21 4.63 -2.34 -10.78
C PHE A 21 3.95 -1.55 -11.89
N GLY A 22 3.54 -2.28 -12.92
CA GLY A 22 2.75 -1.76 -14.03
C GLY A 22 1.58 -2.71 -14.32
N LEU A 23 0.44 -2.14 -14.70
CA LEU A 23 -0.76 -2.84 -15.10
C LEU A 23 -1.36 -2.15 -16.32
N THR A 24 -1.46 -2.88 -17.43
CA THR A 24 -2.15 -2.41 -18.62
C THR A 24 -3.32 -3.33 -18.92
N VAL A 25 -4.53 -2.81 -18.90
CA VAL A 25 -5.77 -3.56 -19.18
C VAL A 25 -6.72 -2.71 -20.03
N GLY A 26 -6.83 -3.06 -21.31
CA GLY A 26 -7.65 -2.28 -22.25
C GLY A 26 -7.18 -0.82 -22.30
N PRO A 27 -8.05 0.17 -22.04
CA PRO A 27 -7.66 1.59 -22.03
C PRO A 27 -6.95 2.02 -20.74
N LEU A 28 -6.91 1.19 -19.69
CA LEU A 28 -6.21 1.48 -18.44
C LEU A 28 -4.73 1.20 -18.61
N ASP A 29 -3.90 2.19 -18.29
CA ASP A 29 -2.46 2.02 -18.09
C ASP A 29 -2.07 2.63 -16.74
N ALA A 30 -1.67 1.79 -15.79
CA ALA A 30 -1.36 2.18 -14.43
C ALA A 30 0.05 1.75 -14.03
N HIS A 31 0.78 2.67 -13.39
CA HIS A 31 2.15 2.47 -12.92
C HIS A 31 2.25 2.93 -11.48
N GLY A 32 2.86 2.11 -10.64
CA GLY A 32 3.08 2.42 -9.23
C GLY A 32 4.53 2.19 -8.85
N THR A 33 5.13 3.17 -8.18
CA THR A 33 6.47 3.05 -7.62
C THR A 33 6.44 3.41 -6.15
N GLY A 34 7.13 2.66 -5.32
CA GLY A 34 6.99 2.82 -3.89
C GLY A 34 8.14 2.30 -3.06
N SER A 35 8.09 2.67 -1.80
CA SER A 35 8.99 2.16 -0.77
C SER A 35 8.23 1.88 0.51
N PHE A 36 8.73 0.93 1.29
CA PHE A 36 8.20 0.60 2.59
C PHE A 36 9.33 0.27 3.55
N GLY A 37 9.04 0.36 4.85
CA GLY A 37 9.97 -0.03 5.90
C GLY A 37 9.35 0.25 7.27
N PHE A 38 10.21 0.44 8.26
CA PHE A 38 9.79 0.73 9.63
C PHE A 38 10.44 2.00 10.20
N ASP A 39 9.76 2.65 11.13
CA ASP A 39 10.33 3.72 11.95
C ASP A 39 11.09 3.18 13.17
N ALA A 40 11.62 4.08 14.01
CA ALA A 40 12.36 3.71 15.21
C ALA A 40 11.53 2.94 16.24
N GLY A 41 10.20 3.10 16.23
CA GLY A 41 9.25 2.34 17.04
C GLY A 41 8.82 1.02 16.40
N THR A 42 9.52 0.57 15.35
CA THR A 42 9.15 -0.58 14.51
C THR A 42 7.74 -0.49 13.92
N GLN A 43 7.23 0.72 13.72
CA GLN A 43 5.93 0.94 13.09
C GLN A 43 6.09 1.04 11.57
N PRO A 44 5.16 0.49 10.78
CA PRO A 44 5.21 0.57 9.34
C PRO A 44 5.23 2.01 8.84
N LYS A 45 6.09 2.28 7.85
CA LYS A 45 6.12 3.51 7.07
C LYS A 45 6.30 3.19 5.60
N GLY A 46 5.86 4.07 4.73
CA GLY A 46 6.02 3.86 3.29
C GLY A 46 5.51 5.03 2.46
N ARG A 47 5.83 4.95 1.17
CA ARG A 47 5.35 5.87 0.14
C ARG A 47 4.99 5.08 -1.11
N LEU A 48 3.96 5.50 -1.80
CA LEU A 48 3.55 4.97 -3.09
C LEU A 48 3.16 6.14 -3.98
N HIS A 49 3.83 6.28 -5.12
CA HIS A 49 3.41 7.12 -6.22
C HIS A 49 2.65 6.26 -7.23
N LEU A 50 1.37 6.54 -7.43
CA LEU A 50 0.51 5.84 -8.38
C LEU A 50 0.06 6.81 -9.47
N VAL A 51 0.30 6.42 -10.72
CA VAL A 51 -0.22 7.11 -11.90
C VAL A 51 -1.08 6.14 -12.69
N ALA A 52 -2.28 6.57 -13.09
CA ALA A 52 -3.12 5.79 -13.98
C ALA A 52 -3.73 6.67 -15.07
N ASP A 53 -3.46 6.33 -16.33
CA ASP A 53 -4.07 6.91 -17.51
C ASP A 53 -5.25 6.05 -17.97
N GLY A 54 -6.29 6.69 -18.50
CA GLY A 54 -7.44 5.98 -19.08
C GLY A 54 -8.38 5.32 -18.06
N LEU A 55 -8.23 5.60 -16.76
CA LEU A 55 -9.07 5.07 -15.68
C LEU A 55 -10.57 5.34 -15.93
N GLY A 56 -10.94 6.55 -16.34
CA GLY A 56 -12.34 6.89 -16.63
C GLY A 56 -12.94 6.03 -17.75
N ALA A 57 -12.18 5.77 -18.82
CA ALA A 57 -12.62 4.91 -19.91
C ALA A 57 -12.74 3.44 -19.46
N ALA A 58 -11.80 2.96 -18.63
CA ALA A 58 -11.86 1.61 -18.08
C ALA A 58 -13.05 1.41 -17.14
N LEU A 59 -13.31 2.37 -16.25
CA LEU A 59 -14.48 2.35 -15.36
C LEU A 59 -15.80 2.43 -16.13
N GLY A 60 -15.86 3.23 -17.20
CA GLY A 60 -17.03 3.28 -18.09
C GLY A 60 -17.28 1.98 -18.86
N ALA A 61 -16.22 1.30 -19.30
CA ALA A 61 -16.34 -0.02 -19.91
C ALA A 61 -16.83 -1.07 -18.88
N LEU A 62 -16.29 -1.03 -17.65
CA LEU A 62 -16.70 -1.91 -16.56
C LEU A 62 -18.18 -1.72 -16.19
N SER A 63 -18.67 -0.48 -16.06
CA SER A 63 -20.08 -0.23 -15.72
C SER A 63 -21.03 -0.68 -16.84
N THR A 64 -20.61 -0.60 -18.09
CA THR A 64 -21.38 -1.07 -19.25
C THR A 64 -21.52 -2.60 -19.24
N HIS A 65 -20.44 -3.32 -18.95
CA HIS A 65 -20.45 -4.79 -18.95
C HIS A 65 -20.96 -5.39 -17.63
N TYR A 66 -20.85 -4.67 -16.53
CA TYR A 66 -21.28 -5.10 -15.20
C TYR A 66 -22.14 -4.04 -14.52
N PRO A 67 -23.41 -3.88 -14.95
CA PRO A 67 -24.29 -2.84 -14.42
C PRO A 67 -24.49 -2.90 -12.91
N SER A 68 -24.40 -4.10 -12.31
CA SER A 68 -24.49 -4.31 -10.86
C SER A 68 -23.38 -3.60 -10.07
N LEU A 69 -22.26 -3.25 -10.70
CA LEU A 69 -21.13 -2.56 -10.07
C LEU A 69 -21.18 -1.04 -10.25
N THR A 70 -22.20 -0.51 -10.93
CA THR A 70 -22.28 0.93 -11.26
C THR A 70 -22.23 1.82 -10.01
N GLY A 71 -22.89 1.39 -8.92
CA GLY A 71 -22.85 2.12 -7.64
C GLY A 71 -21.44 2.22 -7.08
N ASP A 72 -20.72 1.09 -7.01
CA ASP A 72 -19.35 1.04 -6.50
C ASP A 72 -18.38 1.81 -7.40
N ILE A 73 -18.54 1.71 -8.72
CA ILE A 73 -17.76 2.45 -9.71
C ILE A 73 -17.98 3.96 -9.56
N SER A 74 -19.21 4.39 -9.32
CA SER A 74 -19.54 5.80 -9.09
C SER A 74 -18.92 6.33 -7.79
N ALA A 75 -19.01 5.56 -6.72
CA ALA A 75 -18.37 5.90 -5.44
C ALA A 75 -16.84 5.97 -5.58
N LEU A 76 -16.23 5.02 -6.27
CA LEU A 76 -14.79 5.01 -6.56
C LEU A 76 -14.38 6.22 -7.40
N THR A 77 -15.13 6.53 -8.46
CA THR A 77 -14.87 7.69 -9.32
C THR A 77 -14.96 8.99 -8.53
N THR A 78 -15.94 9.10 -7.63
CA THR A 78 -16.12 10.25 -6.75
C THR A 78 -14.96 10.39 -5.76
N ALA A 79 -14.54 9.28 -5.14
CA ALA A 79 -13.41 9.28 -4.22
C ALA A 79 -12.08 9.61 -4.93
N ALA A 80 -11.93 9.20 -6.18
CA ALA A 80 -10.77 9.50 -7.02
C ALA A 80 -10.79 10.91 -7.62
N ALA A 81 -11.96 11.57 -7.64
CA ALA A 81 -12.17 12.87 -8.29
C ALA A 81 -11.13 13.94 -7.96
N PRO A 82 -10.74 14.14 -6.68
CA PRO A 82 -9.77 15.18 -6.30
C PRO A 82 -8.36 14.93 -6.84
N TYR A 83 -8.06 13.71 -7.26
CA TYR A 83 -6.73 13.29 -7.69
C TYR A 83 -6.61 13.16 -9.21
N PHE A 84 -7.68 13.49 -9.94
CA PHE A 84 -7.61 13.56 -11.39
C PHE A 84 -6.97 14.86 -11.84
N THR A 85 -6.05 14.71 -12.78
CA THR A 85 -5.31 15.76 -13.44
C THR A 85 -5.43 15.60 -14.95
N ARG A 86 -4.98 16.62 -15.70
CA ARG A 86 -4.88 16.53 -17.15
C ARG A 86 -3.66 15.69 -17.52
N GLY A 87 -3.90 14.58 -18.22
CA GLY A 87 -2.86 13.71 -18.75
C GLY A 87 -2.18 14.29 -20.00
N PRO A 88 -1.05 13.71 -20.42
CA PRO A 88 -0.18 14.24 -21.48
C PRO A 88 -0.84 14.27 -22.86
N LYS A 89 -1.87 13.44 -23.08
CA LYS A 89 -2.64 13.38 -24.34
C LYS A 89 -3.99 14.10 -24.26
N GLY A 90 -4.17 14.99 -23.26
CA GLY A 90 -5.43 15.69 -23.01
C GLY A 90 -6.51 14.85 -22.31
N GLY A 91 -6.27 13.56 -22.11
CA GLY A 91 -7.14 12.66 -21.35
C GLY A 91 -7.05 12.87 -19.84
N GLN A 92 -7.89 12.16 -19.09
CA GLN A 92 -7.88 12.16 -17.63
C GLN A 92 -6.78 11.23 -17.09
N ARG A 93 -5.96 11.75 -16.19
CA ARG A 93 -4.90 11.02 -15.48
C ARG A 93 -5.19 11.04 -13.99
N LEU A 94 -5.19 9.88 -13.35
CA LEU A 94 -5.12 9.79 -11.89
C LEU A 94 -3.65 9.88 -11.48
N ALA A 95 -3.32 10.76 -10.53
CA ALA A 95 -1.99 10.83 -9.93
C ALA A 95 -2.12 10.99 -8.41
N VAL A 96 -1.66 9.98 -7.67
CA VAL A 96 -1.79 9.94 -6.21
C VAL A 96 -0.46 9.56 -5.56
N ASP A 97 -0.03 10.41 -4.65
CA ASP A 97 1.06 10.16 -3.71
C ASP A 97 0.48 9.72 -2.36
N PHE A 98 0.56 8.43 -2.09
CA PHE A 98 0.23 7.89 -0.78
C PHE A 98 1.45 7.91 0.13
N VAL A 99 1.25 8.29 1.39
CA VAL A 99 2.27 8.23 2.43
C VAL A 99 1.68 7.57 3.67
N LEU A 100 2.38 6.57 4.20
CA LEU A 100 2.17 6.04 5.54
C LEU A 100 3.33 6.52 6.43
N ALA A 101 3.02 7.38 7.39
CA ALA A 101 3.99 7.84 8.37
C ALA A 101 3.27 8.18 9.68
N HIS A 102 3.93 7.93 10.82
CA HIS A 102 3.41 8.28 12.14
C HIS A 102 2.00 7.76 12.41
N GLY A 103 1.69 6.54 11.94
CA GLY A 103 0.38 5.91 12.11
C GLY A 103 -0.76 6.60 11.33
N ALA A 104 -0.47 7.37 10.28
CA ALA A 104 -1.47 7.97 9.42
C ALA A 104 -1.19 7.67 7.94
N VAL A 105 -2.26 7.38 7.20
CA VAL A 105 -2.23 7.34 5.73
C VAL A 105 -2.70 8.68 5.21
N SER A 106 -1.92 9.28 4.31
CA SER A 106 -2.29 10.45 3.54
C SER A 106 -2.22 10.19 2.04
N ALA A 107 -2.99 10.95 1.28
CA ALA A 107 -2.93 11.02 -0.18
C ALA A 107 -2.75 12.48 -0.59
N ASN A 108 -1.74 12.77 -1.41
CA ASN A 108 -1.36 14.12 -1.86
C ASN A 108 -1.24 15.12 -0.69
N GLY A 109 -0.75 14.66 0.47
CA GLY A 109 -0.62 15.46 1.69
C GLY A 109 -1.90 15.58 2.55
N THR A 110 -3.07 15.15 2.05
CA THR A 110 -4.31 15.12 2.83
C THR A 110 -4.42 13.82 3.63
N LYS A 111 -4.58 13.93 4.95
CA LYS A 111 -4.80 12.77 5.82
C LYS A 111 -6.11 12.08 5.48
N LEU A 112 -6.06 10.80 5.14
CA LEU A 112 -7.23 9.97 4.86
C LEU A 112 -7.72 9.24 6.10
N THR A 113 -6.79 8.59 6.82
CA THR A 113 -7.13 7.76 7.97
C THR A 113 -5.93 7.56 8.90
N THR A 114 -6.18 7.00 10.07
CA THR A 114 -5.16 6.54 11.03
C THR A 114 -5.05 5.03 11.00
N VAL A 115 -3.83 4.53 11.08
CA VAL A 115 -3.53 3.11 11.20
C VAL A 115 -3.27 2.81 12.67
N PRO A 116 -3.94 1.82 13.27
CA PRO A 116 -3.65 1.42 14.63
C PRO A 116 -2.19 0.93 14.75
N PRO A 117 -1.53 1.14 15.90
CA PRO A 117 -0.17 0.67 16.11
C PRO A 117 -0.06 -0.83 15.92
N LEU A 118 1.01 -1.27 15.24
CA LEU A 118 1.32 -2.68 15.10
C LEU A 118 1.83 -3.23 16.43
N VAL A 119 1.14 -4.23 16.96
CA VAL A 119 1.56 -4.97 18.16
C VAL A 119 2.25 -6.25 17.72
N TRP A 120 3.55 -6.34 18.00
CA TRP A 120 4.34 -7.52 17.67
C TRP A 120 4.04 -8.67 18.64
N PRO A 121 3.89 -9.92 18.14
CA PRO A 121 3.81 -11.08 19.01
C PRO A 121 5.12 -11.23 19.79
N ALA A 122 5.01 -11.67 21.05
CA ALA A 122 6.18 -11.99 21.86
C ALA A 122 7.04 -13.05 21.13
N SER A 123 8.35 -12.83 21.10
CA SER A 123 9.29 -13.83 20.59
C SER A 123 9.12 -15.12 21.39
N PRO A 124 9.02 -16.31 20.77
CA PRO A 124 9.04 -17.57 21.49
C PRO A 124 10.30 -17.60 22.37
N GLN A 125 10.13 -17.74 23.68
CA GLN A 125 11.26 -17.87 24.58
C GLN A 125 12.10 -19.08 24.16
N ALA A 126 13.42 -18.91 24.12
CA ALA A 126 14.31 -20.06 23.97
C ALA A 126 14.03 -21.01 25.13
N VAL A 127 13.63 -22.25 24.82
CA VAL A 127 13.49 -23.30 25.83
C VAL A 127 14.86 -23.41 26.51
N PRO A 128 14.98 -23.31 27.84
CA PRO A 128 16.25 -23.47 28.53
C PRO A 128 16.87 -24.80 28.11
N GLY A 129 17.96 -24.74 27.35
CA GLY A 129 18.69 -25.92 26.92
C GLY A 129 19.11 -26.70 28.15
N LYS A 130 18.64 -27.94 28.24
CA LYS A 130 19.06 -28.95 29.22
C LYS A 130 20.58 -28.90 29.33
N ALA A 131 21.10 -28.63 30.53
CA ALA A 131 22.53 -28.56 30.79
C ALA A 131 23.25 -29.77 30.19
N ALA A 132 24.33 -29.52 29.42
CA ALA A 132 25.18 -30.58 28.90
C ALA A 132 25.74 -31.41 30.09
N PRO A 133 25.73 -32.76 30.01
CA PRO A 133 26.34 -33.57 31.04
C PRO A 133 27.85 -33.30 31.05
N LYS A 134 28.39 -32.97 32.24
CA LYS A 134 29.83 -32.94 32.48
C LYS A 134 30.37 -34.36 32.35
N GLY A 135 31.22 -34.59 31.36
CA GLY A 135 32.14 -35.73 31.31
C GLY A 135 33.47 -35.34 31.95
#